data_AF-A0AAN8R474-F1
#
_entry.id   AF-A0AAN8R474-F1
#
_cell.length_a   1.000
_cell.length_b   1.000
_cell.length_c   1.000
_cell.angle_alpha   90.00
_cell.angle_beta   90.00
_cell.angle_gamma   90.00
#
_symmetry.space_group_name_H-M   'P 1'
#
loop_
_entity.id
_entity.type
_entity.pdbx_description
1 polymer ?
#
loop_
_entity_poly.entity_id
_entity_poly.type
_entity_poly.pdbx_seq_one_letter_code
_entity_poly.pdbx_strand_id
1 'polypeptide(L)'
;MRKLKTDMNVKDMIIGYGTTENSPAAFLGFPRDNEELKTETVGCILNHTEAKVVDVSSGELVPLGETGELLIRTYSVMLEYWDDPDKTREGSPRTAGTGPVI
;
A
#
# COMPACT_ATOMS: atom_id res chain seq x y z
N MET A 1 -8.21 -12.88 13.22
CA MET A 1 -8.08 -14.21 12.58
C MET A 1 -8.77 -15.37 13.30
N ARG A 2 -8.72 -15.48 14.64
CA ARG A 2 -9.28 -16.62 15.39
C ARG A 2 -10.73 -16.98 15.04
N LYS A 3 -11.67 -16.03 15.13
CA LYS A 3 -13.10 -16.28 14.82
C LYS A 3 -13.35 -16.76 13.40
N LEU A 4 -12.57 -16.29 12.42
CA LEU A 4 -12.70 -16.70 11.03
C LEU A 4 -12.32 -18.17 10.85
N LYS A 5 -11.28 -18.62 11.56
CA LYS A 5 -10.89 -20.03 11.58
C LYS A 5 -11.92 -20.90 12.31
N THR A 6 -12.37 -20.48 13.50
CA THR A 6 -13.23 -21.30 14.37
C THR A 6 -14.70 -21.31 13.98
N ASP A 7 -15.25 -20.14 13.64
CA ASP A 7 -16.68 -19.94 13.51
C ASP A 7 -17.12 -20.03 12.03
N MET A 8 -16.20 -19.70 11.11
CA MET A 8 -16.47 -19.66 9.66
C MET A 8 -15.70 -20.73 8.86
N ASN A 9 -14.87 -21.55 9.51
CA ASN A 9 -14.05 -22.60 8.88
C ASN A 9 -13.19 -22.09 7.71
N VAL A 10 -12.71 -20.85 7.79
CA VAL A 10 -11.79 -20.26 6.81
C VAL A 10 -10.41 -20.89 7.00
N LYS A 11 -9.94 -21.62 5.99
CA LYS A 11 -8.66 -22.36 6.02
C LYS A 11 -7.46 -21.48 5.68
N ASP A 12 -7.63 -20.64 4.66
CA ASP A 12 -6.57 -19.78 4.14
C ASP A 12 -7.06 -18.33 4.03
N MET A 13 -6.16 -17.42 4.37
CA MET A 13 -6.38 -15.98 4.32
C MET A 13 -5.07 -15.30 3.99
N ILE A 14 -5.17 -14.26 3.17
CA ILE A 14 -4.10 -13.30 2.91
C ILE A 14 -4.62 -11.91 3.26
N ILE A 15 -3.72 -11.05 3.73
CA ILE A 15 -4.02 -9.65 4.02
C ILE A 15 -3.49 -8.83 2.86
N GLY A 16 -4.32 -7.90 2.39
CA GLY A 16 -3.94 -6.92 1.39
C GLY A 16 -4.05 -5.52 1.99
N TYR A 17 -3.12 -4.64 1.61
CA TYR A 17 -3.17 -3.22 1.91
C TYR A 17 -3.08 -2.41 0.63
N GLY A 18 -3.90 -1.37 0.56
CA GLY A 18 -3.93 -0.41 -0.53
C GLY A 18 -5.01 0.62 -0.25
N THR A 19 -5.28 1.45 -1.25
CA THR A 19 -6.26 2.51 -1.20
C THR A 19 -7.10 2.47 -2.47
N THR A 20 -8.23 3.18 -2.46
CA THR A 20 -9.07 3.33 -3.64
C THR A 20 -8.32 3.97 -4.81
N GLU A 21 -7.40 4.89 -4.50
CA GLU A 21 -6.58 5.67 -5.41
C GLU A 21 -5.51 4.83 -6.13
N ASN A 22 -5.17 3.63 -5.62
CA ASN A 22 -4.19 2.73 -6.24
C ASN A 22 -4.78 1.37 -6.65
N SER A 23 -6.11 1.25 -6.67
CA SER A 23 -6.91 0.12 -7.16
C SER A 23 -6.41 -1.28 -6.81
N PRO A 24 -7.09 -1.98 -5.88
CA PRO A 24 -7.35 -1.61 -4.49
C PRO A 24 -6.20 -2.04 -3.54
N ALA A 25 -5.15 -2.66 -4.07
CA ALA A 25 -4.07 -3.25 -3.30
C ALA A 25 -2.72 -2.83 -3.88
N ALA A 26 -1.79 -2.50 -2.99
CA ALA A 26 -0.39 -2.25 -3.30
C ALA A 26 0.54 -3.25 -2.60
N PHE A 27 0.09 -3.84 -1.48
CA PHE A 27 0.80 -4.86 -0.71
C PHE A 27 -0.11 -6.07 -0.50
N LEU A 28 0.49 -7.25 -0.49
CA LEU A 28 -0.22 -8.50 -0.27
C LEU A 28 0.67 -9.50 0.50
N GLY A 29 0.10 -10.12 1.51
CA GLY A 29 0.70 -11.27 2.19
C GLY A 29 0.65 -12.54 1.35
N PHE A 30 1.33 -13.58 1.81
CA PHE A 30 1.39 -14.87 1.12
C PHE A 30 0.50 -15.91 1.80
N PRO A 31 -0.06 -16.88 1.04
CA PRO A 31 -0.89 -17.94 1.61
C PRO A 31 -0.20 -18.74 2.73
N ARG A 32 1.14 -18.89 2.63
CA ARG A 32 1.96 -19.68 3.56
C ARG A 32 2.56 -18.88 4.72
N ASP A 33 2.24 -17.59 4.84
CA ASP A 33 2.70 -16.80 5.98
C ASP A 33 2.23 -17.42 7.30
N ASN A 34 3.09 -17.34 8.31
CA ASN A 34 2.75 -17.76 9.66
C ASN A 34 1.70 -16.80 10.27
N GLU A 35 1.18 -17.13 11.46
CA GLU A 35 0.11 -16.32 12.06
C GLU A 35 0.55 -14.90 12.41
N GLU A 36 1.79 -14.71 12.86
CA GLU A 36 2.35 -13.40 13.20
C GLU A 36 2.46 -12.50 11.97
N LEU A 37 3.04 -12.98 10.86
CA LEU A 37 3.11 -12.22 9.61
C LEU A 37 1.72 -11.86 9.09
N LYS A 38 0.77 -12.79 9.24
CA LYS A 38 -0.63 -12.62 8.84
C LYS A 38 -1.41 -11.63 9.72
N THR A 39 -0.99 -11.35 10.95
CA THR A 39 -1.70 -10.41 11.85
C THR A 39 -0.98 -9.09 12.04
N GLU A 40 0.35 -9.08 11.95
CA GLU A 40 1.19 -7.92 12.27
C GLU A 40 1.78 -7.24 11.03
N THR A 41 1.61 -7.80 9.82
CA THR A 41 2.14 -7.22 8.58
C THR A 41 1.11 -7.18 7.46
N VAL A 42 1.38 -6.37 6.44
CA VAL A 42 0.55 -6.27 5.22
C VAL A 42 1.19 -6.99 4.01
N GLY A 43 2.28 -7.71 4.23
CA GLY A 43 3.01 -8.46 3.21
C GLY A 43 3.95 -7.62 2.35
N CYS A 44 4.13 -8.05 1.11
CA CYS A 44 5.10 -7.45 0.18
C CYS A 44 4.42 -6.65 -0.93
N ILE A 45 5.18 -5.71 -1.50
CA ILE A 45 4.74 -4.90 -2.63
C ILE A 45 4.35 -5.76 -3.83
N LEU A 46 3.27 -5.38 -4.52
CA LEU A 46 2.80 -6.07 -5.72
C LEU A 46 3.75 -5.88 -6.91
N ASN A 47 3.63 -6.77 -7.89
CA ASN A 47 4.38 -6.67 -9.13
C ASN A 47 4.09 -5.34 -9.85
N HIS A 48 5.11 -4.80 -10.51
CA HIS A 48 5.01 -3.54 -11.25
C HIS A 48 4.54 -2.34 -10.40
N THR A 49 4.76 -2.42 -9.09
CA THR A 49 4.50 -1.36 -8.12
C THR A 49 5.80 -1.03 -7.41
N GLU A 50 5.99 0.24 -7.12
CA GLU A 50 7.13 0.76 -6.37
C GLU A 50 6.61 1.52 -5.15
N ALA A 51 7.37 1.46 -4.06
CA ALA A 51 7.04 2.19 -2.85
C ALA A 51 8.30 2.68 -2.16
N LYS A 52 8.16 3.80 -1.47
CA LYS A 52 9.18 4.33 -0.56
C LYS A 52 8.53 4.88 0.70
N VAL A 53 9.30 4.93 1.78
CA VAL A 53 8.90 5.57 3.02
C VAL A 53 9.73 6.83 3.18
N VAL A 54 9.06 7.97 3.41
CA VAL A 54 9.70 9.29 3.53
C VAL A 54 9.33 9.98 4.83
N ASP A 55 10.18 10.88 5.29
CA ASP A 55 9.82 11.78 6.38
C ASP A 55 8.84 12.85 5.88
N VAL A 56 7.76 13.09 6.63
CA VAL A 56 6.67 13.99 6.21
C VAL A 56 7.13 15.44 6.07
N SER A 57 8.12 15.84 6.88
CA SER A 57 8.58 17.24 6.93
C SER A 57 9.61 17.58 5.85
N SER A 58 10.50 16.64 5.55
CA SER A 58 11.63 16.83 4.63
C SER A 58 11.39 16.21 3.25
N GLY A 59 10.52 15.21 3.14
CA GLY A 59 10.31 14.43 1.91
C GLY A 59 11.44 13.44 1.59
N GLU A 60 12.45 13.33 2.45
CA GLU A 60 13.61 12.47 2.27
C GLU A 60 13.33 11.03 2.70
N LEU A 61 14.07 10.07 2.14
CA LEU A 61 13.96 8.67 2.51
C LEU A 61 14.32 8.44 3.97
N VAL A 62 13.48 7.69 4.70
CA VAL A 62 13.81 7.25 6.06
C VAL A 62 14.63 5.95 6.03
N PRO A 63 15.47 5.70 7.05
CA PRO A 63 16.17 4.43 7.21
C PRO A 63 15.21 3.23 7.32
N LEU A 64 15.72 2.03 6.99
CA LEU A 64 14.95 0.79 7.13
C LEU A 64 14.55 0.57 8.60
N GLY A 65 13.25 0.33 8.83
CA GLY A 65 12.69 0.10 10.16
C GLY A 65 12.13 1.34 10.84
N GLU A 66 12.37 2.53 10.28
CA GLU A 66 11.80 3.78 10.78
C GLU A 66 10.40 4.03 10.22
N THR A 67 9.59 4.76 11.00
CA THR A 67 8.23 5.14 10.59
C THR A 67 8.26 6.41 9.75
N GLY A 68 7.45 6.44 8.68
CA GLY A 68 7.26 7.62 7.84
C GLY A 68 6.04 7.48 6.94
N GLU A 69 5.90 8.39 5.98
CA GLU A 69 4.82 8.38 4.99
C GLU A 69 5.13 7.43 3.83
N LEU A 70 4.15 6.59 3.52
CA LEU A 70 4.24 5.62 2.43
C LEU A 70 3.79 6.24 1.11
N LEU A 71 4.72 6.35 0.17
CA LEU A 71 4.44 6.80 -1.19
C LEU A 71 4.47 5.61 -2.14
N ILE A 72 3.46 5.50 -3.00
CA ILE A 72 3.25 4.35 -3.89
C ILE A 72 3.13 4.83 -5.34
N ARG A 73 3.83 4.14 -6.24
CA ARG A 73 3.70 4.32 -7.69
C ARG A 73 3.33 2.98 -8.32
N THR A 74 2.14 2.92 -8.93
CA THR A 74 1.62 1.71 -9.56
C THR A 74 0.97 2.04 -10.91
N TYR A 75 0.91 1.05 -11.80
CA TYR A 75 0.16 1.12 -13.06
C TYR A 75 -1.35 1.24 -12.84
N SER A 76 -1.85 0.81 -11.68
CA SER A 76 -3.28 0.76 -11.32
C SER A 76 -3.79 2.02 -10.62
N VAL A 77 -3.03 3.12 -10.69
CA VAL A 77 -3.41 4.40 -10.08
C VAL A 77 -4.69 4.96 -10.70
N MET A 78 -5.55 5.54 -9.86
CA MET A 78 -6.75 6.23 -10.29
C MET A 78 -6.43 7.33 -11.30
N LEU A 79 -7.41 7.65 -12.15
CA LEU A 79 -7.26 8.72 -13.12
C LEU A 79 -7.38 10.09 -12.42
N GLU A 80 -8.47 10.28 -11.68
CA GLU A 80 -8.83 11.54 -11.05
C GLU A 80 -9.91 11.35 -10.00
N TYR A 81 -10.06 12.35 -9.14
CA TYR A 81 -11.29 12.57 -8.40
C TYR A 81 -12.29 13.28 -9.31
N TRP A 82 -13.51 12.75 -9.36
CA TRP A 82 -14.57 13.29 -10.19
C TRP A 82 -14.90 14.74 -9.83
N ASP A 83 -14.87 15.62 -10.83
CA ASP A 83 -15.18 17.06 -10.71
C ASP A 83 -14.31 17.82 -9.69
N ASP A 84 -13.15 17.28 -9.34
CA ASP A 84 -12.22 17.89 -8.37
C ASP A 84 -10.77 17.83 -8.91
N PRO A 85 -10.41 18.73 -9.85
CA PRO A 85 -9.07 18.77 -10.44
C PRO A 85 -7.98 19.17 -9.42
N ASP A 86 -8.34 19.90 -8.36
CA ASP A 86 -7.39 20.32 -7.33
C ASP A 86 -7.02 19.16 -6.42
N LYS A 87 -8.00 18.37 -5.94
CA LYS A 87 -7.69 17.12 -5.24
C LYS A 87 -7.04 16.09 -6.13
N THR A 88 -7.35 16.07 -7.42
CA THR A 88 -6.66 15.20 -8.36
C THR A 88 -5.18 15.55 -8.42
N ARG A 89 -4.83 16.83 -8.44
CA ARG A 89 -3.43 17.27 -8.47
C ARG A 89 -2.68 16.92 -7.18
N GLU A 90 -3.34 17.09 -6.04
CA GLU A 90 -2.79 16.83 -4.70
C GLU A 90 -2.66 15.32 -4.42
N GLY A 91 -3.72 14.55 -4.69
CA GLY A 91 -3.85 13.16 -4.29
C GLY A 91 -3.53 12.12 -5.37
N SER A 92 -3.31 12.52 -6.64
CA SER A 92 -2.92 11.57 -7.69
C SER A 92 -1.40 11.37 -7.74
N PRO A 93 -0.90 10.14 -7.56
CA PRO A 93 0.51 9.80 -7.79
C PRO A 93 1.01 10.12 -9.20
N ARG A 94 0.11 10.28 -10.20
CA ARG A 94 0.50 10.69 -11.56
C ARG A 94 1.04 12.12 -11.61
N THR A 95 0.61 12.98 -10.70
CA THR A 95 0.98 14.40 -10.63
C THR A 95 1.89 14.72 -9.45
N ALA A 96 1.76 13.99 -8.33
CA ALA A 96 2.45 14.27 -7.07
C ALA A 96 3.79 13.54 -6.88
N GLY A 97 4.22 12.71 -7.84
CA GLY A 97 5.31 11.74 -7.60
C GLY A 97 6.26 11.51 -8.77
N THR A 98 6.50 12.48 -9.65
CA THR A 98 7.53 12.38 -10.72
C THR A 98 8.96 12.55 -10.21
N GLY A 99 9.18 12.50 -8.88
CA GLY A 99 10.51 12.33 -8.34
C GLY A 99 11.05 10.94 -8.74
N PRO A 100 12.35 10.82 -9.06
CA PRO A 100 12.92 9.52 -9.39
C PRO A 100 12.65 8.55 -8.24
N VAL A 101 12.01 7.44 -8.57
CA VAL A 101 12.21 6.22 -7.81
C VAL A 101 13.49 5.66 -8.39
N ILE A 102 14.54 5.61 -7.54
CA ILE A 102 16.00 5.50 -7.83
C ILE A 102 16.64 6.67 -8.58
#